data_AF-X1MIE6-F1
#
_entry.id   AF-X1MIE6-F1
#
_cell.length_a   1.000
_cell.length_b   1.000
_cell.length_c   1.000
_cell.angle_alpha   90.00
_cell.angle_beta   90.00
_cell.angle_gamma   90.00
#
_symmetry.space_group_name_H-M   'P 1'
#
loop_
_entity.id
_entity.type
_entity.pdbx_description
1 polymer ?
#
loop_
_entity_poly.entity_id
_entity_poly.type
_entity_poly.pdbx_seq_one_letter_code
_entity_poly.pdbx_strand_id
1 'polypeptide(L)'
;MRYIIIKQERKIFLDLPPSERKNFIEEFWKKRDPDPDTEENEFKEQYFARIEEANHLFREGSTPGWLQDRGRIYILLGRPERRDVYPRGRSIYGKPMEIWYYGFFPIVFIDSAWSGNYKLEPLSAQHISEINKAQIERKPKIEGEKVIFDFNLEIKKVKGDEVLIRVVVQYKNIWFTEEENKLKTTLELAIEIYDSSEKKVWEHQKNYLISLTE
;
A
#
# COMPACT_ATOMS: atom_id res chain seq x y z
N MET A 1 5.95 3.11 -3.75
CA MET A 1 5.03 2.75 -2.66
C MET A 1 3.56 2.63 -3.09
N ARG A 2 3.01 3.49 -3.97
CA ARG A 2 1.57 3.52 -4.33
C ARG A 2 0.91 2.15 -4.56
N TYR A 3 1.57 1.22 -5.23
CA TYR A 3 0.99 -0.08 -5.61
C TYR A 3 1.12 -1.17 -4.54
N ILE A 4 1.93 -0.93 -3.51
CA ILE A 4 2.30 -1.93 -2.49
C ILE A 4 1.93 -1.49 -1.07
N ILE A 5 1.59 -0.20 -0.87
CA ILE A 5 1.04 0.32 0.37
C ILE A 5 -0.42 -0.14 0.52
N ILE A 6 -0.77 -0.69 1.69
CA ILE A 6 -2.14 -1.10 1.97
C ILE A 6 -2.98 0.07 2.51
N LYS A 7 -4.30 -0.10 2.54
CA LYS A 7 -5.23 0.96 2.95
C LYS A 7 -4.90 1.53 4.34
N GLN A 8 -4.58 0.66 5.29
CA GLN A 8 -4.26 1.01 6.67
C GLN A 8 -2.95 1.80 6.78
N GLU A 9 -1.87 1.30 6.16
CA GLU A 9 -0.59 2.00 6.07
C GLU A 9 -0.72 3.38 5.42
N ARG A 10 -1.54 3.49 4.36
CA ARG A 10 -1.79 4.76 3.70
C ARG A 10 -2.52 5.74 4.62
N LYS A 11 -3.48 5.27 5.42
CA LYS A 11 -4.18 6.12 6.41
C LYS A 11 -3.17 6.67 7.42
N ILE A 12 -2.38 5.78 8.04
CA ILE A 12 -1.34 6.16 9.00
C ILE A 12 -0.38 7.17 8.39
N PHE A 13 0.16 6.91 7.19
CA PHE A 13 1.09 7.82 6.52
C PHE A 13 0.52 9.22 6.28
N LEU A 14 -0.79 9.33 5.97
CA LEU A 14 -1.45 10.61 5.75
C LEU A 14 -1.69 11.36 7.05
N ASP A 15 -1.95 10.64 8.14
CA ASP A 15 -2.20 11.19 9.47
C ASP A 15 -0.90 11.58 10.20
N LEU A 16 0.27 11.09 9.76
CA LEU A 16 1.57 11.42 10.35
C LEU A 16 2.02 12.87 10.04
N PRO A 17 2.62 13.57 11.02
CA PRO A 17 3.24 14.87 10.79
C PRO A 17 4.45 14.73 9.84
N PRO A 18 4.83 15.81 9.12
CA PRO A 18 5.93 15.76 8.15
C PRO A 18 7.25 15.18 8.71
N SER A 19 7.57 15.44 9.98
CA SER A 19 8.76 14.92 10.68
C SER A 19 8.80 13.39 10.76
N GLU A 20 7.67 12.74 10.98
CA GLU A 20 7.57 11.28 11.18
C GLU A 20 7.43 10.50 9.87
N ARG A 21 7.14 11.18 8.75
CA ARG A 21 6.96 10.52 7.46
C ARG A 21 8.22 9.81 6.97
N LYS A 22 9.41 10.34 7.31
CA LYS A 22 10.69 9.71 6.93
C LYS A 22 10.86 8.35 7.63
N ASN A 23 10.66 8.32 8.95
CA ASN A 23 10.72 7.10 9.76
C ASN A 23 9.71 6.05 9.25
N PHE A 24 8.49 6.49 8.91
CA PHE A 24 7.49 5.59 8.33
C PHE A 24 7.96 4.96 7.01
N ILE A 25 8.57 5.74 6.12
CA ILE A 25 9.04 5.24 4.83
C ILE A 25 10.19 4.24 5.01
N GLU A 26 11.11 4.50 5.95
CA GLU A 26 12.20 3.59 6.28
C GLU A 26 11.66 2.25 6.80
N GLU A 27 10.77 2.29 7.79
CA GLU A 27 10.11 1.09 8.33
C GLU A 27 9.24 0.36 7.30
N PHE A 28 8.58 1.11 6.41
CA PHE A 28 7.75 0.55 5.34
C PHE A 28 8.56 -0.37 4.42
N TRP A 29 9.79 0.04 4.08
CA TRP A 29 10.69 -0.73 3.23
C TRP A 29 11.37 -1.86 4.01
N LYS A 30 11.87 -1.58 5.22
CA LYS A 30 12.50 -2.58 6.10
C LYS A 30 11.60 -3.80 6.35
N LYS A 31 10.30 -3.59 6.55
CA LYS A 31 9.31 -4.68 6.72
C LYS A 31 9.07 -5.52 5.46
N ARG A 32 9.54 -5.04 4.31
CA ARG A 32 9.38 -5.67 3.00
C ARG A 32 10.71 -6.13 2.44
N ASP A 33 11.75 -6.15 3.27
CA ASP A 33 13.05 -6.68 2.92
C ASP A 33 12.99 -8.20 2.86
N PRO A 34 13.24 -8.82 1.70
CA PRO A 34 13.29 -10.27 1.60
C PRO A 34 14.51 -10.87 2.30
N ASP A 35 15.62 -10.13 2.38
CA ASP A 35 16.88 -10.58 2.96
C ASP A 35 17.47 -9.47 3.84
N PRO A 36 17.14 -9.43 5.16
CA PRO A 36 17.64 -8.38 6.04
C PRO A 36 19.14 -8.50 6.34
N ASP A 37 19.81 -9.56 5.88
CA ASP A 37 21.26 -9.74 6.06
C ASP A 37 22.07 -8.95 5.02
N THR A 38 21.44 -8.44 3.97
CA THR A 38 22.07 -7.57 2.98
C THR A 38 21.97 -6.09 3.39
N GLU A 39 22.90 -5.27 2.92
CA GLU A 39 22.89 -3.83 3.21
C GLU A 39 21.75 -3.09 2.47
N GLU A 40 21.31 -3.64 1.34
CA GLU A 40 20.35 -3.01 0.43
C GLU A 40 19.10 -3.86 0.27
N ASN A 41 17.94 -3.22 0.34
CA ASN A 41 16.66 -3.90 0.20
C ASN A 41 16.37 -4.24 -1.28
N GLU A 42 16.53 -5.49 -1.68
CA GLU A 42 16.44 -5.88 -3.10
C GLU A 42 15.03 -5.69 -3.64
N PHE A 43 14.01 -5.85 -2.80
CA PHE A 43 12.62 -5.61 -3.20
C PHE A 43 12.38 -4.13 -3.53
N LYS A 44 12.92 -3.21 -2.71
CA LYS A 44 12.85 -1.77 -2.92
C LYS A 44 13.56 -1.39 -4.21
N GLU A 45 14.78 -1.87 -4.42
CA GLU A 45 15.55 -1.63 -5.64
C GLU A 45 14.80 -2.10 -6.88
N GLN A 46 14.33 -3.35 -6.87
CA GLN A 46 13.58 -3.93 -7.97
C GLN A 46 12.27 -3.16 -8.23
N TYR A 47 11.57 -2.73 -7.18
CA TYR A 47 10.35 -1.94 -7.31
C TYR A 47 10.60 -0.60 -8.01
N PHE A 48 11.68 0.11 -7.66
CA PHE A 48 12.05 1.37 -8.32
C PHE A 48 12.58 1.16 -9.73
N ALA A 49 13.39 0.11 -9.97
CA ALA A 49 13.83 -0.26 -11.31
C ALA A 49 12.65 -0.53 -12.24
N ARG A 50 11.60 -1.22 -11.75
CA ARG A 50 10.37 -1.44 -12.53
C ARG A 50 9.57 -0.17 -12.79
N ILE A 51 9.62 0.83 -11.90
CA ILE A 51 8.99 2.14 -12.16
C ILE A 51 9.69 2.84 -13.31
N GLU A 52 11.02 2.89 -13.29
CA GLU A 52 11.81 3.52 -14.35
C GLU A 52 11.59 2.82 -15.69
N GLU A 53 11.62 1.49 -15.70
CA GLU A 53 11.35 0.71 -16.90
C GLU A 53 9.92 0.90 -17.40
N ALA A 54 8.92 0.94 -16.50
CA ALA A 54 7.54 1.23 -16.87
C ALA A 54 7.40 2.63 -17.49
N ASN A 55 8.14 3.62 -16.98
CA ASN A 55 8.17 4.96 -17.56
C ASN A 55 8.80 5.00 -18.94
N HIS A 56 9.84 4.21 -19.16
CA HIS A 56 10.49 4.10 -20.45
C HIS A 56 9.56 3.43 -21.48
N LEU A 57 8.92 2.32 -21.11
CA LEU A 57 8.16 1.49 -22.04
C LEU A 57 6.72 1.96 -22.31
N PHE A 58 6.07 2.59 -21.32
CA PHE A 58 4.62 2.80 -21.34
C PHE A 58 4.20 4.26 -21.18
N ARG A 59 5.13 5.21 -21.23
CA ARG A 59 4.78 6.63 -21.24
C ARG A 59 3.96 6.93 -22.49
N GLU A 60 2.86 7.66 -22.29
CA GLU A 60 1.98 8.10 -23.38
C GLU A 60 1.56 9.55 -23.14
N GLY A 61 1.81 10.40 -24.14
CA GLY A 61 1.71 11.85 -24.00
C GLY A 61 2.41 12.38 -22.73
N SER A 62 1.67 13.14 -21.92
CA SER A 62 2.16 13.69 -20.65
C SER A 62 2.07 12.72 -19.46
N THR A 63 1.42 11.55 -19.63
CA THR A 63 1.20 10.61 -18.52
C THR A 63 2.41 9.68 -18.36
N PRO A 64 3.08 9.68 -17.19
CA PRO A 64 4.15 8.74 -16.89
C PRO A 64 3.69 7.28 -17.06
N GLY A 65 4.56 6.44 -17.60
CA GLY A 65 4.23 5.05 -17.86
C GLY A 65 3.89 4.25 -16.60
N TRP A 66 4.50 4.59 -15.46
CA TRP A 66 4.18 3.97 -14.17
C TRP A 66 2.71 4.15 -13.77
N LEU A 67 2.03 5.21 -14.22
CA LEU A 67 0.61 5.48 -13.94
C LEU A 67 -0.35 4.80 -14.92
N GLN A 68 0.13 4.31 -16.05
CA GLN A 68 -0.68 3.58 -17.03
C GLN A 68 -0.94 2.15 -16.58
N ASP A 69 -1.99 1.52 -17.11
CA ASP A 69 -2.39 0.16 -16.72
C ASP A 69 -1.27 -0.86 -17.03
N ARG A 70 -0.63 -0.75 -18.20
CA ARG A 70 0.55 -1.56 -18.56
C ARG A 70 1.67 -1.40 -17.54
N GLY A 71 2.01 -0.16 -17.17
CA GLY A 71 3.06 0.12 -16.18
C GLY A 71 2.70 -0.37 -14.78
N ARG A 72 1.44 -0.21 -14.35
CA ARG A 72 0.94 -0.76 -13.09
C ARG A 72 1.14 -2.28 -13.03
N ILE A 73 0.74 -2.99 -14.09
CA ILE A 73 0.91 -4.46 -14.16
C ILE A 73 2.40 -4.82 -14.19
N TYR A 74 3.22 -4.10 -14.94
CA TYR A 74 4.67 -4.33 -14.98
C TYR A 74 5.35 -4.12 -13.62
N ILE A 75 4.95 -3.12 -12.84
CA ILE A 75 5.50 -2.89 -11.50
C ILE A 75 5.11 -4.03 -10.55
N LEU A 76 3.85 -4.43 -10.58
CA LEU A 76 3.30 -5.45 -9.68
C LEU A 76 3.76 -6.87 -10.03
N LEU A 77 3.78 -7.21 -11.31
CA LEU A 77 4.05 -8.56 -11.79
C LEU A 77 5.43 -8.69 -12.46
N GLY A 78 6.19 -7.62 -12.63
CA GLY A 78 7.46 -7.63 -13.34
C GLY A 78 7.30 -7.75 -14.86
N ARG A 79 8.37 -8.17 -15.53
CA ARG A 79 8.37 -8.43 -16.97
C ARG A 79 7.56 -9.71 -17.28
N PRO A 80 6.67 -9.69 -18.30
CA PRO A 80 6.00 -10.91 -18.75
C PRO A 80 6.96 -11.85 -19.46
N GLU A 81 6.65 -13.15 -19.44
CA GLU A 81 7.41 -14.18 -20.17
C GLU A 81 7.33 -13.96 -21.68
N ARG A 82 6.15 -13.55 -22.15
CA ARG A 82 5.90 -13.21 -23.53
C ARG A 82 4.98 -12.01 -23.64
N ARG A 83 5.24 -11.15 -24.63
CA ARG A 83 4.43 -9.98 -24.96
C ARG A 83 4.11 -10.00 -26.45
N ASP A 84 2.86 -10.24 -26.79
CA ASP A 84 2.34 -10.11 -28.15
C ASP A 84 1.72 -8.73 -28.34
N VAL A 85 2.15 -8.00 -29.37
CA VAL A 85 1.67 -6.65 -29.67
C VAL A 85 0.93 -6.68 -31.01
N TYR A 86 -0.29 -6.16 -31.01
CA TYR A 86 -1.15 -6.08 -32.20
C TYR A 86 -1.57 -4.62 -32.42
N PRO A 87 -0.75 -3.80 -33.10
CA PRO A 87 -1.02 -2.37 -33.29
C PRO A 87 -2.31 -2.04 -34.05
N ARG A 88 -2.88 -3.02 -34.78
CA ARG A 88 -4.16 -2.89 -35.50
C ARG A 88 -5.17 -3.97 -35.08
N GLY A 89 -4.96 -4.58 -33.91
CA GLY A 89 -5.76 -5.70 -33.42
C GLY A 89 -5.53 -7.01 -34.17
N ARG A 90 -6.25 -8.06 -33.77
CA ARG A 90 -6.15 -9.42 -34.34
C ARG A 90 -7.06 -9.67 -35.55
N SER A 91 -7.94 -8.71 -35.87
CA SER A 91 -8.84 -8.75 -37.02
C SER A 91 -8.85 -7.39 -37.71
N ILE A 92 -9.42 -7.32 -38.92
CA ILE A 92 -9.52 -6.08 -39.70
C ILE A 92 -10.33 -4.95 -39.02
N TYR A 93 -11.17 -5.30 -38.05
CA TYR A 93 -11.94 -4.37 -37.21
C TYR A 93 -11.44 -4.33 -35.76
N GLY A 94 -10.31 -4.98 -35.49
CA GLY A 94 -9.71 -5.07 -34.18
C GLY A 94 -9.18 -3.72 -33.69
N LYS A 95 -9.17 -3.55 -32.38
CA LYS A 95 -8.52 -2.41 -31.72
C LYS A 95 -7.05 -2.74 -31.43
N PRO A 96 -6.16 -1.74 -31.39
CA PRO A 96 -4.80 -1.96 -30.93
C PRO A 96 -4.82 -2.66 -29.57
N MET A 97 -4.07 -3.76 -29.45
CA MET A 97 -4.06 -4.53 -28.22
C MET A 97 -2.68 -5.14 -27.93
N GLU A 98 -2.45 -5.42 -26.66
CA GLU A 98 -1.30 -6.20 -26.21
C GLU A 98 -1.76 -7.37 -25.34
N ILE A 99 -1.08 -8.50 -25.48
CA ILE A 99 -1.33 -9.69 -24.66
C ILE A 99 -0.02 -10.06 -23.98
N TRP A 100 -0.02 -10.06 -22.66
CA TRP A 100 1.12 -10.37 -21.83
C TRP A 100 0.89 -11.71 -21.14
N TYR A 101 1.83 -12.64 -21.25
CA TYR A 101 1.70 -13.98 -20.67
C TYR A 101 2.53 -14.07 -19.39
N TYR A 102 1.88 -14.50 -18.31
CA TYR A 102 2.49 -14.84 -17.03
C TYR A 102 2.11 -16.29 -16.69
N GLY A 103 3.00 -17.23 -16.96
CA GLY A 103 2.70 -18.66 -16.87
C GLY A 103 1.47 -19.06 -17.70
N PHE A 104 0.45 -19.56 -17.02
CA PHE A 104 -0.72 -20.17 -17.67
C PHE A 104 -1.89 -19.20 -17.96
N PHE A 105 -1.78 -17.90 -17.63
CA PHE A 105 -2.86 -16.94 -17.88
C PHE A 105 -2.38 -15.67 -18.64
N PRO A 106 -3.18 -15.16 -19.60
CA PRO A 106 -2.85 -13.96 -20.36
C PRO A 106 -3.50 -12.70 -19.78
N ILE A 107 -2.75 -11.61 -19.65
CA ILE A 107 -3.28 -10.27 -19.35
C ILE A 107 -3.44 -9.50 -20.65
N VAL A 108 -4.65 -8.98 -20.89
CA VAL A 108 -4.99 -8.28 -22.13
C VAL A 108 -5.10 -6.78 -21.87
N PHE A 109 -4.53 -5.98 -22.77
CA PHE A 109 -4.72 -4.54 -22.78
C PHE A 109 -5.24 -4.08 -24.14
N ILE A 110 -6.19 -3.13 -24.15
CA ILE A 110 -6.81 -2.60 -25.36
C ILE A 110 -6.76 -1.08 -25.35
N ASP A 111 -6.37 -0.48 -26.47
CA ASP A 111 -6.51 0.96 -26.72
C ASP A 111 -7.74 1.21 -27.60
N SER A 112 -8.91 1.28 -26.96
CA SER A 112 -10.19 1.45 -27.65
C SER A 112 -10.30 2.77 -28.43
N ALA A 113 -9.53 3.78 -28.00
CA ALA A 113 -9.58 5.15 -28.50
C ALA A 113 -8.48 5.50 -29.52
N TRP A 114 -7.59 4.55 -29.87
CA TRP A 114 -6.44 4.82 -30.75
C TRP A 114 -5.53 5.94 -30.26
N SER A 115 -5.38 6.02 -28.94
CA SER A 115 -4.67 7.08 -28.23
C SER A 115 -3.29 6.68 -27.73
N GLY A 116 -2.92 5.40 -27.87
CA GLY A 116 -1.77 4.79 -27.20
C GLY A 116 -1.99 4.48 -25.72
N ASN A 117 -3.15 4.84 -25.15
CA ASN A 117 -3.52 4.56 -23.77
C ASN A 117 -4.20 3.19 -23.65
N TYR A 118 -3.39 2.14 -23.59
CA TYR A 118 -3.85 0.76 -23.41
C TYR A 118 -4.41 0.56 -21.99
N LYS A 119 -5.69 0.16 -21.91
CA LYS A 119 -6.38 -0.17 -20.66
C LYS A 119 -6.46 -1.67 -20.44
N LEU A 120 -6.32 -2.09 -19.19
CA LEU A 120 -6.46 -3.48 -18.79
C LEU A 120 -7.90 -3.94 -19.09
N GLU A 121 -8.04 -5.01 -19.86
CA GLU A 121 -9.32 -5.60 -20.23
C GLU A 121 -9.43 -7.02 -19.62
N PRO A 122 -10.14 -7.18 -18.49
CA PRO A 122 -10.34 -8.49 -17.90
C PRO A 122 -11.29 -9.35 -18.73
N LEU A 123 -10.87 -10.59 -19.00
CA LEU A 123 -11.67 -11.55 -19.79
C LEU A 123 -12.85 -12.15 -19.01
N SER A 124 -12.74 -12.26 -17.68
CA SER A 124 -13.76 -12.83 -16.80
C SER A 124 -13.48 -12.50 -15.32
N ALA A 125 -14.46 -12.76 -14.45
CA ALA A 125 -14.26 -12.66 -12.99
C ALA A 125 -13.16 -13.63 -12.48
N GLN A 126 -13.07 -14.83 -13.07
CA GLN A 126 -12.01 -15.79 -12.74
C GLN A 126 -10.63 -15.24 -13.12
N HIS A 127 -10.52 -14.63 -14.30
CA HIS A 127 -9.26 -14.01 -14.73
C HIS A 127 -8.85 -12.85 -13.80
N ILE A 128 -9.80 -12.05 -13.29
CA ILE A 128 -9.51 -11.03 -12.27
C ILE A 128 -8.96 -11.68 -10.99
N SER A 129 -9.52 -12.81 -10.57
CA SER A 129 -9.04 -13.57 -9.41
C SER A 129 -7.59 -14.04 -9.60
N GLU A 130 -7.26 -14.57 -10.78
CA GLU A 130 -5.91 -15.01 -11.14
C GLU A 130 -4.89 -13.86 -11.11
N ILE A 131 -5.23 -12.70 -11.69
CA ILE A 131 -4.39 -11.50 -11.62
C ILE A 131 -4.16 -11.09 -10.17
N ASN A 132 -5.21 -11.05 -9.34
CA ASN A 132 -5.10 -10.68 -7.94
C ASN A 132 -4.24 -11.67 -7.15
N LYS A 133 -4.40 -12.98 -7.41
CA LYS A 133 -3.60 -14.02 -6.78
C LYS A 133 -2.12 -13.88 -7.13
N ALA A 134 -1.79 -13.70 -8.42
CA ALA A 134 -0.42 -13.48 -8.86
C ALA A 134 0.21 -12.21 -8.24
N GLN A 135 -0.58 -11.14 -8.08
CA GLN A 135 -0.14 -9.93 -7.39
C GLN A 135 0.13 -10.16 -5.90
N ILE A 136 -0.63 -11.03 -5.24
CA ILE A 136 -0.41 -11.37 -3.83
C ILE A 136 0.86 -12.23 -3.69
N GLU A 137 1.02 -13.24 -4.54
CA GLU A 137 2.17 -14.15 -4.51
C GLU A 137 3.51 -13.47 -4.76
N ARG A 138 3.54 -12.41 -5.60
CA ARG A 138 4.75 -11.63 -5.88
C ARG A 138 5.05 -10.51 -4.88
N LYS A 139 4.13 -10.21 -3.95
CA LYS A 139 4.43 -9.25 -2.88
C LYS A 139 5.37 -9.91 -1.86
N PRO A 140 6.31 -9.15 -1.29
CA PRO A 140 7.18 -9.66 -0.23
C PRO A 140 6.30 -10.11 0.93
N LYS A 141 6.62 -11.28 1.49
CA LYS A 141 6.00 -11.72 2.73
C LYS A 141 6.55 -10.84 3.83
N ILE A 142 5.64 -10.15 4.52
CA ILE A 142 5.99 -9.38 5.70
C ILE A 142 6.00 -10.38 6.85
N GLU A 143 7.18 -10.70 7.39
CA GLU A 143 7.29 -11.50 8.60
C GLU A 143 6.87 -10.68 9.83
N GLY A 144 6.11 -11.29 10.74
CA GLY A 144 5.50 -10.64 11.89
C GLY A 144 3.98 -10.50 11.76
N GLU A 145 3.26 -10.68 12.86
CA GLU A 145 1.81 -10.49 12.89
C GLU A 145 1.46 -9.09 12.37
N LYS A 146 0.45 -9.04 11.47
CA LYS A 146 -0.19 -7.82 10.98
C LYS A 146 -0.90 -7.07 12.10
N VAL A 147 -0.18 -6.60 13.11
CA VAL A 147 -0.76 -5.68 14.07
C VAL A 147 -0.32 -4.29 13.65
N ILE A 148 -0.95 -3.84 12.58
CA ILE A 148 -1.11 -2.41 12.39
C ILE A 148 -2.14 -2.03 13.43
N PHE A 149 -1.69 -1.41 14.53
CA PHE A 149 -2.57 -0.88 15.56
C PHE A 149 -3.60 0.05 14.91
N ASP A 150 -4.81 -0.46 14.69
CA ASP A 150 -5.89 0.29 14.07
C ASP A 150 -6.76 0.91 15.16
N PHE A 151 -6.96 2.22 15.03
CA PHE A 151 -7.77 3.02 15.93
C PHE A 151 -8.66 3.98 15.12
N ASN A 152 -9.81 4.31 15.70
CA ASN A 152 -10.67 5.37 15.20
C ASN A 152 -10.53 6.61 16.09
N LEU A 153 -10.29 7.77 15.49
CA LEU A 153 -10.25 9.05 16.17
C LEU A 153 -11.55 9.80 15.88
N GLU A 154 -12.35 10.06 16.91
CA GLU A 154 -13.54 10.88 16.81
C GLU A 154 -13.32 12.20 17.57
N ILE A 155 -13.54 13.32 16.90
CA ILE A 155 -13.47 14.65 17.51
C ILE A 155 -14.89 15.24 17.51
N LYS A 156 -15.38 15.62 18.69
CA LYS A 156 -16.71 16.24 18.84
C LYS A 156 -16.58 17.52 19.65
N LYS A 157 -17.15 18.61 19.15
CA LYS A 157 -17.33 19.83 19.95
C LYS A 157 -18.39 19.55 21.02
N VAL A 158 -18.05 19.82 22.28
CA VAL A 158 -18.95 19.71 23.43
C VAL A 158 -19.50 21.11 23.74
N LYS A 159 -20.29 21.27 24.80
CA LYS A 159 -20.82 22.56 25.22
C LYS A 159 -19.66 23.56 25.47
N GLY A 160 -19.82 24.79 24.99
CA GLY A 160 -18.81 25.84 25.12
C GLY A 160 -17.62 25.64 24.18
N ASP A 161 -16.41 25.84 24.70
CA ASP A 161 -15.13 25.71 23.99
C ASP A 161 -14.44 24.37 24.22
N GLU A 162 -15.14 23.40 24.81
CA GLU A 162 -14.62 22.07 25.07
C GLU A 162 -14.67 21.19 23.80
N VAL A 163 -13.62 20.40 23.61
CA VAL A 163 -13.51 19.41 22.54
C VAL A 163 -13.29 18.04 23.16
N LEU A 164 -14.14 17.08 22.80
CA LEU A 164 -13.96 15.67 23.16
C LEU A 164 -13.20 14.97 22.04
N ILE A 165 -12.03 14.44 22.40
CA ILE A 165 -11.23 13.56 21.53
C ILE A 165 -11.43 12.12 22.05
N ARG A 166 -11.96 11.25 21.20
CA ARG A 166 -12.19 9.84 21.52
C ARG A 166 -11.33 8.95 20.62
N VAL A 167 -10.42 8.21 21.24
CA VAL A 167 -9.62 7.17 20.58
C VAL A 167 -10.29 5.82 20.84
N VAL A 168 -10.73 5.14 19.79
CA VAL A 168 -11.37 3.83 19.87
C VAL A 168 -10.43 2.77 19.30
N VAL A 169 -9.97 1.86 20.16
CA VAL A 169 -9.05 0.76 19.81
C VAL A 169 -9.80 -0.56 19.99
N GLN A 170 -9.76 -1.44 18.99
CA GLN A 170 -10.35 -2.78 19.14
C GLN A 170 -9.40 -3.71 19.88
N TYR A 171 -9.92 -4.50 20.82
CA TYR A 171 -9.16 -5.44 21.65
C TYR A 171 -8.19 -6.33 20.84
N LYS A 172 -8.65 -6.87 19.71
CA LYS A 172 -7.86 -7.73 18.81
C LYS A 172 -6.59 -7.09 18.24
N ASN A 173 -6.42 -5.77 18.39
CA ASN A 173 -5.29 -4.99 17.90
C ASN A 173 -4.28 -4.66 19.02
N ILE A 174 -4.47 -5.17 20.23
CA ILE A 174 -3.63 -4.87 21.39
C ILE A 174 -2.90 -6.15 21.81
N TRP A 175 -1.59 -6.04 22.02
CA TRP A 175 -0.78 -7.14 22.56
C TRP A 175 -0.87 -7.18 24.08
N PHE A 176 -1.01 -8.39 24.62
CA PHE A 176 -1.03 -8.65 26.05
C PHE A 176 0.03 -9.66 26.43
N THR A 177 0.56 -9.51 27.63
CA THR A 177 1.36 -10.52 28.32
C THR A 177 0.46 -11.26 29.31
N GLU A 178 0.64 -12.56 29.44
CA GLU A 178 -0.06 -13.36 30.43
C GLU A 178 0.72 -13.32 31.76
N GLU A 179 0.05 -12.87 32.82
CA GLU A 179 0.59 -12.88 34.19
C GLU A 179 -0.53 -13.26 35.17
N GLU A 180 -0.28 -14.26 36.02
CA GLU A 180 -1.22 -14.70 37.07
C GLU A 180 -2.64 -14.98 36.54
N ASN A 181 -2.74 -15.66 35.39
CA ASN A 181 -4.00 -15.99 34.73
C ASN A 181 -4.83 -14.75 34.30
N LYS A 182 -4.15 -13.63 34.05
CA LYS A 182 -4.71 -12.39 33.51
C LYS A 182 -3.88 -11.90 32.33
N LEU A 183 -4.54 -11.34 31.33
CA LEU A 183 -3.88 -10.65 30.22
C LEU A 183 -3.65 -9.19 30.60
N LYS A 184 -2.39 -8.76 30.62
CA LYS A 184 -1.98 -7.39 30.97
C LYS A 184 -1.24 -6.71 29.84
N THR A 185 -1.37 -5.39 29.76
CA THR A 185 -0.58 -4.54 28.86
C THR A 185 -0.58 -3.10 29.36
N THR A 186 0.36 -2.30 28.89
CA THR A 186 0.40 -0.86 29.14
C THR A 186 0.27 -0.12 27.82
N LEU A 187 -0.79 0.67 27.67
CA LEU A 187 -0.93 1.58 26.55
C LEU A 187 -0.39 2.95 26.93
N GLU A 188 0.62 3.40 26.21
CA GLU A 188 1.13 4.77 26.29
C GLU A 188 0.42 5.63 25.24
N LEU A 189 -0.27 6.68 25.69
CA LEU A 189 -0.93 7.65 24.83
C LEU A 189 -0.19 8.97 24.89
N ALA A 190 0.37 9.40 23.76
CA ALA A 190 0.92 10.73 23.54
C ALA A 190 0.01 11.54 22.61
N ILE A 191 -0.27 12.79 22.97
CA ILE A 191 -1.03 13.74 22.16
C ILE A 191 -0.20 15.02 22.05
N GLU A 192 0.06 15.46 20.83
CA GLU A 192 0.74 16.72 20.54
C GLU A 192 -0.16 17.61 19.70
N ILE A 193 -0.20 18.91 20.02
CA ILE A 193 -0.94 19.92 19.28
C ILE A 193 0.06 20.93 18.72
N TYR A 194 -0.09 21.22 17.43
CA TYR A 194 0.72 22.18 16.69
C TYR A 194 -0.13 23.35 16.24
N ASP A 195 0.46 24.54 16.17
CA ASP A 195 -0.17 25.70 15.55
C ASP A 195 -0.10 25.65 14.01
N SER A 196 -0.62 26.69 13.37
CA SER A 196 -0.62 26.83 11.90
C SER A 196 0.78 26.93 11.28
N SER A 197 1.81 27.20 12.09
CA SER A 197 3.21 27.30 11.67
C SER A 197 4.00 26.02 11.97
N GLU A 198 3.30 24.92 12.29
CA GLU A 198 3.88 23.64 12.70
C GLU A 198 4.72 23.72 13.98
N LYS A 199 4.53 24.76 14.82
CA LYS A 199 5.18 24.84 16.12
C LYS A 199 4.33 24.10 17.14
N LYS A 200 4.95 23.19 17.90
CA LYS A 200 4.30 22.49 19.01
C LYS A 200 3.86 23.50 20.07
N VAL A 201 2.56 23.53 20.39
CA VAL A 201 1.95 24.43 21.38
C VAL A 201 1.50 23.71 22.64
N TRP A 202 1.28 22.40 22.57
CA TRP A 202 0.88 21.59 23.71
C TRP A 202 1.26 20.12 23.52
N GLU A 203 1.54 19.43 24.62
CA GLU A 203 1.83 18.01 24.66
C GLU A 203 1.21 17.37 25.91
N HIS A 204 0.82 16.10 25.78
CA HIS A 204 0.37 15.27 26.89
C HIS A 204 0.78 13.83 26.65
N GLN A 205 1.24 13.17 27.71
CA GLN A 205 1.65 11.77 27.67
C GLN A 205 1.15 11.08 28.92
N LYS A 206 0.51 9.91 28.76
CA LYS A 206 -0.02 9.14 29.88
C LYS A 206 -0.06 7.65 29.59
N ASN A 207 0.27 6.87 30.61
CA ASN A 207 0.23 5.42 30.58
C ASN A 207 -1.09 4.89 31.15
N TYR A 208 -1.67 3.92 30.48
CA TYR A 208 -2.91 3.24 30.85
C TYR A 208 -2.65 1.74 30.98
N LEU A 209 -2.69 1.24 32.20
CA LEU A 209 -2.63 -0.20 32.46
C LEU A 209 -3.98 -0.83 32.10
N ILE A 210 -3.96 -1.84 31.24
CA ILE A 210 -5.14 -2.65 30.90
C ILE A 210 -4.91 -4.05 31.44
N SER A 211 -5.91 -4.57 32.16
CA SER A 211 -5.91 -5.91 32.72
C SER A 211 -7.26 -6.54 32.42
N LEU A 212 -7.24 -7.72 31.81
CA LEU A 212 -8.42 -8.49 31.46
C LEU A 212 -8.32 -9.85 32.15
N THR A 213 -9.39 -10.24 32.83
CA THR A 213 -9.61 -11.61 33.28
C THR A 213 -10.19 -12.40 32.11
N GLU A 214 -9.59 -13.54 31.81
CA GLU A 214 -10.21 -14.55 30.94
C GLU A 214 -11.59 -15.00 31.47
#